data_AF-A0A7J6VMW8-F1
#
_entry.id   AF-A0A7J6VMW8-F1
#
_cell.length_a   1.000
_cell.length_b   1.000
_cell.length_c   1.000
_cell.angle_alpha   90.00
_cell.angle_beta   90.00
_cell.angle_gamma   90.00
#
_symmetry.space_group_name_H-M   'P 1'
#
loop_
_entity.id
_entity.type
_entity.pdbx_description
1 polymer ?
#
loop_
_entity_poly.entity_id
_entity_poly.type
_entity_poly.pdbx_seq_one_letter_code
_entity_poly.pdbx_strand_id
1 'polypeptide(L)'
;MLFYESSCDIVIIPVRDNFCLNDHFVLQHESVGPKRGFSYFVFEQLYESCQFAKLLRLGEEFQEELAIFLKQHKDLLWLHEVLLNHFSSASETLHALALSQDNIAASATEEGADPGLMKWGPSLNDRKRLLNLSKIAAVAGKDVDYERKTKRIEADLKILKLQEEIVSLLSDNKEDQAIGHGLLPSRELIELCLDGNTPELSLRAFEVFAWTSSSFRQSNRGILEECWKSAVEHNDWGGLYEASVAEGWSDEQTLQNVSETVLFQASRRCYGPLAETYEEGFDAVLPLRQEDLDLQIVKDPTSSVEGILMQHKNFPDAGKLMLTAIMFGKVGVETISEDQTCTPME
;
A
#
# COMPACT_ATOMS: atom_id res chain seq x y z
N MET A 1 -9.24 -27.42 -30.28
CA MET A 1 -8.64 -26.56 -31.32
C MET A 1 -7.17 -26.43 -30.95
N LEU A 2 -6.29 -26.91 -31.81
CA LEU A 2 -4.83 -26.82 -31.66
C LEU A 2 -4.41 -25.35 -31.78
N PHE A 3 -3.47 -24.87 -30.97
CA PHE A 3 -2.06 -24.65 -31.35
C PHE A 3 -1.20 -24.21 -30.15
N TYR A 4 0.08 -24.54 -30.28
CA TYR A 4 1.24 -24.30 -29.42
C TYR A 4 1.62 -22.82 -29.31
N GLU A 5 2.10 -22.38 -28.14
CA GLU A 5 3.39 -21.66 -28.04
C GLU A 5 3.96 -21.70 -26.61
N SER A 6 5.28 -21.71 -26.55
CA SER A 6 6.12 -22.01 -25.40
C SER A 6 6.44 -20.75 -24.61
N SER A 7 5.90 -20.60 -23.40
CA SER A 7 6.47 -19.87 -22.24
C SER A 7 5.52 -20.04 -21.05
N CYS A 8 6.07 -20.04 -19.83
CA CYS A 8 5.39 -20.34 -18.57
C CYS A 8 4.18 -19.45 -18.25
N ASP A 9 3.04 -19.71 -18.89
CA ASP A 9 1.73 -19.23 -18.48
C ASP A 9 0.87 -20.43 -18.05
N ILE A 10 0.52 -20.48 -16.77
CA ILE A 10 -0.40 -21.49 -16.23
C ILE A 10 -1.80 -21.16 -16.78
N VAL A 11 -2.19 -21.88 -17.83
CA VAL A 11 -3.56 -21.91 -18.33
C VAL A 11 -4.28 -23.10 -17.71
N ILE A 12 -5.28 -22.86 -16.87
CA ILE A 12 -6.12 -23.91 -16.29
C ILE A 12 -7.12 -24.37 -17.36
N ILE A 13 -6.91 -25.58 -17.91
CA ILE A 13 -7.89 -26.29 -18.74
C ILE A 13 -8.33 -27.56 -18.00
N PRO A 14 -9.63 -27.82 -17.79
CA PRO A 14 -10.09 -29.08 -17.21
C PRO A 14 -10.08 -30.17 -18.29
N VAL A 15 -8.99 -30.93 -18.38
CA VAL A 15 -8.96 -32.19 -19.14
C VAL A 15 -9.27 -33.32 -18.17
N ARG A 16 -10.49 -33.87 -18.27
CA ARG A 16 -10.91 -35.13 -17.66
C ARG A 16 -10.23 -36.27 -18.42
N ASP A 17 -9.16 -36.80 -17.85
CA ASP A 17 -8.68 -38.14 -18.19
C ASP A 17 -8.63 -38.98 -16.90
N ASN A 18 -9.52 -39.97 -16.85
CA ASN A 18 -9.57 -41.00 -15.83
C ASN A 18 -8.34 -41.90 -15.98
N PHE A 19 -7.56 -42.08 -14.91
CA PHE A 19 -6.63 -43.20 -14.80
C PHE A 19 -6.78 -43.88 -13.44
N CYS A 20 -7.16 -45.15 -13.48
CA CYS A 20 -7.25 -46.05 -12.33
C CYS A 20 -5.83 -46.42 -11.86
N LEU A 21 -5.48 -46.10 -10.61
CA LEU A 21 -4.30 -46.62 -9.92
C LEU A 21 -4.74 -47.23 -8.57
N ASN A 22 -5.49 -48.32 -8.60
CA ASN A 22 -6.12 -48.86 -7.39
C ASN A 22 -5.49 -50.13 -6.78
N ASP A 23 -4.38 -50.67 -7.30
CA ASP A 23 -3.87 -51.96 -6.82
C ASP A 23 -2.47 -51.93 -6.14
N HIS A 24 -1.98 -50.76 -5.74
CA HIS A 24 -0.70 -50.67 -5.00
C HIS A 24 -0.72 -49.81 -3.74
N PHE A 25 -1.91 -49.52 -3.20
CA PHE A 25 -2.07 -48.60 -2.07
C PHE A 25 -2.05 -49.26 -0.68
N VAL A 26 -2.10 -50.59 -0.60
CA VAL A 26 -2.32 -51.30 0.70
C VAL A 26 -1.02 -51.82 1.35
N LEU A 27 0.15 -51.72 0.70
CA LEU A 27 1.39 -52.36 1.19
C LEU A 27 2.60 -51.44 1.39
N GLN A 28 2.39 -50.13 1.59
CA GLN A 28 3.51 -49.20 1.87
C GLN A 28 3.28 -48.23 3.04
N HIS A 29 2.36 -48.55 3.95
CA HIS A 29 2.26 -47.78 5.21
C HIS A 29 3.44 -48.02 6.18
N GLU A 30 4.39 -48.91 5.85
CA GLU A 30 5.42 -49.39 6.78
C GLU A 30 6.86 -49.35 6.24
N SER A 31 7.13 -48.60 5.17
CA SER A 31 8.51 -48.29 4.76
C SER A 31 8.83 -46.84 5.11
N VAL A 32 9.50 -46.69 6.26
CA VAL A 32 9.97 -45.43 6.83
C VAL A 32 10.97 -44.73 5.90
N GLY A 33 10.48 -43.76 5.10
CA GLY A 33 11.27 -42.69 4.50
C GLY A 33 11.47 -41.52 5.49
N PRO A 34 12.44 -40.61 5.26
CA PRO A 34 13.03 -39.79 6.32
C PRO A 34 12.01 -38.85 6.98
N LYS A 35 11.82 -39.04 8.29
CA LYS A 35 11.18 -38.15 9.29
C LYS A 35 9.72 -37.69 9.09
N ARG A 36 9.09 -37.76 7.91
CA ARG A 36 7.72 -37.22 7.66
C ARG A 36 6.75 -38.11 6.84
N GLY A 37 7.10 -39.35 6.51
CA GLY A 37 6.22 -40.30 5.79
C GLY A 37 6.37 -40.30 4.26
N PHE A 38 5.78 -41.31 3.59
CA PHE A 38 5.93 -41.52 2.14
C PHE A 38 5.26 -40.43 1.28
N SER A 39 4.07 -39.97 1.67
CA SER A 39 3.34 -38.89 0.98
C SER A 39 4.15 -37.61 0.90
N TYR A 40 4.80 -37.21 2.01
CA TYR A 40 5.65 -36.03 2.06
C TYR A 40 6.83 -36.12 1.08
N PHE A 41 7.49 -37.28 0.99
CA PHE A 41 8.57 -37.50 0.04
C PHE A 41 8.10 -37.38 -1.42
N VAL A 42 6.93 -37.94 -1.74
CA VAL A 42 6.33 -37.81 -3.07
C VAL A 42 5.99 -36.35 -3.37
N PHE A 43 5.46 -35.61 -2.40
CA PHE A 43 5.14 -34.19 -2.56
C PHE A 43 6.38 -33.35 -2.83
N GLU A 44 7.45 -33.58 -2.06
CA GLU A 44 8.74 -32.92 -2.23
C GLU A 44 9.33 -33.19 -3.62
N GLN A 45 9.35 -34.45 -4.05
CA GLN A 45 9.82 -34.82 -5.40
C GLN A 45 8.99 -34.17 -6.53
N LEU A 46 7.66 -34.10 -6.37
CA LEU A 46 6.80 -33.44 -7.36
C LEU A 46 6.97 -31.92 -7.36
N TYR A 47 7.22 -31.33 -6.20
CA TYR A 47 7.50 -29.90 -6.08
C TYR A 47 8.85 -29.53 -6.72
N GLU A 48 9.92 -30.25 -6.39
CA GLU A 48 11.27 -30.05 -6.94
C GLU A 48 11.31 -30.29 -8.46
N SER A 49 10.51 -31.23 -8.97
CA SER A 49 10.38 -31.48 -10.42
C SER A 49 9.40 -30.55 -11.12
N CYS A 50 8.87 -29.52 -10.45
CA CYS A 50 7.90 -28.55 -10.95
C CYS A 50 6.61 -29.18 -11.51
N GLN A 51 6.23 -30.38 -11.05
CA GLN A 51 5.03 -31.10 -11.49
C GLN A 51 3.80 -30.69 -10.67
N PHE A 52 3.56 -29.37 -10.56
CA PHE A 52 2.55 -28.78 -9.66
C PHE A 52 1.12 -29.27 -9.94
N ALA A 53 0.76 -29.46 -11.21
CA ALA A 53 -0.57 -29.98 -11.58
C ALA A 53 -0.81 -31.40 -11.04
N LYS A 54 0.22 -32.26 -11.05
CA LYS A 54 0.12 -33.60 -10.48
C LYS A 54 0.07 -33.55 -8.96
N LEU A 55 0.89 -32.70 -8.35
CA LEU A 55 0.90 -32.48 -6.90
C LEU A 55 -0.49 -32.03 -6.39
N LEU A 56 -1.10 -31.05 -7.04
CA LEU A 56 -2.41 -30.54 -6.65
C LEU A 56 -3.54 -31.58 -6.82
N ARG A 57 -3.44 -32.48 -7.81
CA ARG A 57 -4.38 -33.60 -7.99
C ARG A 57 -4.32 -34.62 -6.86
N LEU A 58 -3.16 -34.82 -6.24
CA LEU A 58 -3.04 -35.68 -5.04
C LEU A 58 -3.83 -35.12 -3.85
N GLY A 59 -4.22 -33.84 -3.90
CA GLY A 59 -5.13 -33.22 -2.95
C GLY A 59 -6.56 -33.76 -3.02
N GLU A 60 -6.93 -34.64 -3.95
CA GLU A 60 -8.21 -35.35 -3.91
C GLU A 60 -8.17 -36.51 -2.89
N GLU A 61 -7.02 -37.16 -2.74
CA GLU A 61 -6.84 -38.35 -1.90
C GLU A 61 -6.15 -38.04 -0.55
N PHE A 62 -5.26 -37.04 -0.52
CA PHE A 62 -4.42 -36.70 0.64
C PHE A 62 -4.59 -35.22 1.05
N GLN A 63 -5.83 -34.79 1.30
CA GLN A 63 -6.16 -33.39 1.57
C GLN A 63 -5.39 -32.81 2.76
N GLU A 64 -5.37 -33.50 3.89
CA GLU A 64 -4.78 -32.99 5.13
C GLU A 64 -3.25 -32.94 5.04
N GLU A 65 -2.63 -34.01 4.53
CA GLU A 65 -1.18 -34.09 4.37
C GLU A 65 -0.67 -33.07 3.34
N LEU A 66 -1.39 -32.89 2.22
CA LEU A 66 -1.04 -31.92 1.21
C LEU A 66 -1.20 -30.49 1.74
N ALA A 67 -2.27 -30.18 2.47
CA ALA A 67 -2.45 -28.86 3.08
C ALA A 67 -1.33 -28.55 4.09
N ILE A 68 -0.89 -29.52 4.89
CA ILE A 68 0.24 -29.37 5.82
C ILE A 68 1.55 -29.11 5.06
N PHE A 69 1.79 -29.83 3.97
CA PHE A 69 2.94 -29.62 3.09
C PHE A 69 2.93 -28.21 2.48
N LEU A 70 1.80 -27.81 1.90
CA LEU A 70 1.64 -26.53 1.21
C LEU A 70 1.72 -25.31 2.14
N LYS A 71 1.55 -25.45 3.46
CA LYS A 71 1.83 -24.34 4.40
C LYS A 71 3.27 -23.84 4.32
N GLN A 72 4.21 -24.68 3.87
CA GLN A 72 5.61 -24.30 3.64
C GLN A 72 5.85 -23.77 2.21
N HIS A 73 4.87 -23.96 1.31
CA HIS A 73 4.92 -23.61 -0.12
C HIS A 73 3.71 -22.73 -0.48
N LYS A 74 3.71 -21.51 0.05
CA LYS A 74 2.57 -20.56 -0.06
C LYS A 74 2.23 -20.25 -1.52
N ASP A 75 3.21 -20.27 -2.41
CA ASP A 75 3.10 -20.08 -3.86
C ASP A 75 2.13 -21.06 -4.54
N LEU A 76 1.95 -22.26 -3.97
CA LEU A 76 1.00 -23.27 -4.42
C LEU A 76 -0.21 -23.44 -3.49
N LEU A 77 -0.10 -23.00 -2.23
CA LEU A 77 -1.18 -23.11 -1.25
C LEU A 77 -2.46 -22.43 -1.73
N TRP A 78 -2.38 -21.20 -2.24
CA TRP A 78 -3.56 -20.47 -2.68
C TRP A 78 -4.30 -21.17 -3.84
N LEU A 79 -3.57 -21.86 -4.72
CA LEU A 79 -4.17 -22.66 -5.80
C LEU A 79 -4.96 -23.83 -5.23
N HIS A 80 -4.40 -24.53 -4.25
CA HIS A 80 -5.08 -25.61 -3.56
C HIS A 80 -6.33 -25.11 -2.83
N GLU A 81 -6.25 -23.96 -2.15
CA GLU A 81 -7.39 -23.33 -1.48
C GLU A 81 -8.51 -22.96 -2.47
N VAL A 82 -8.18 -22.43 -3.64
CA VAL A 82 -9.15 -22.16 -4.72
C VAL A 82 -9.80 -23.46 -5.23
N LEU A 83 -9.02 -24.53 -5.42
CA LEU A 83 -9.55 -25.83 -5.87
C LEU A 83 -10.55 -26.43 -4.86
N LEU A 84 -10.33 -26.18 -3.57
CA LEU A 84 -11.24 -26.58 -2.50
C LEU A 84 -12.42 -25.61 -2.27
N ASN A 85 -12.55 -24.55 -3.09
CA ASN A 85 -13.50 -23.45 -2.90
C ASN A 85 -13.31 -22.66 -1.59
N HIS A 86 -12.14 -22.73 -0.97
CA HIS A 86 -11.76 -21.95 0.21
C HIS A 86 -11.26 -20.56 -0.19
N PHE A 87 -12.11 -19.79 -0.87
CA PHE A 87 -11.74 -18.48 -1.45
C PHE A 87 -11.26 -17.47 -0.41
N SER A 88 -11.80 -17.49 0.81
CA SER A 88 -11.39 -16.59 1.88
C SER A 88 -9.94 -16.84 2.33
N SER A 89 -9.54 -18.11 2.44
CA SER A 89 -8.16 -18.50 2.75
C SER A 89 -7.23 -18.19 1.58
N ALA A 90 -7.66 -18.48 0.34
CA ALA A 90 -6.90 -18.13 -0.86
C ALA A 90 -6.62 -16.63 -0.94
N SER A 91 -7.61 -15.80 -0.58
CA SER A 91 -7.45 -14.34 -0.54
C SER A 91 -6.34 -13.91 0.43
N GLU A 92 -6.32 -14.47 1.64
CA GLU A 92 -5.30 -14.18 2.66
C GLU A 92 -3.91 -14.65 2.22
N THR A 93 -3.80 -15.85 1.66
CA THR A 93 -2.53 -16.37 1.13
C THR A 93 -1.99 -15.49 -0.01
N LEU A 94 -2.85 -15.11 -0.97
CA LEU A 94 -2.48 -14.23 -2.08
C LEU A 94 -2.06 -12.83 -1.61
N HIS A 95 -2.76 -12.27 -0.61
CA HIS A 95 -2.44 -10.96 -0.04
C HIS A 95 -1.07 -11.00 0.64
N ALA A 96 -0.81 -12.04 1.44
CA ALA A 96 0.47 -12.24 2.11
C ALA A 96 1.62 -12.46 1.12
N LEU A 97 1.39 -13.19 0.03
CA LEU A 97 2.38 -13.36 -1.04
C LEU A 97 2.72 -12.05 -1.74
N ALA A 98 1.71 -11.25 -2.07
CA ALA A 98 1.91 -9.96 -2.73
C ALA A 98 2.74 -8.99 -1.90
N LEU A 99 2.58 -9.02 -0.58
CA LEU A 99 3.31 -8.16 0.37
C LEU A 99 4.59 -8.79 0.91
N SER A 100 4.91 -10.02 0.51
CA SER A 100 6.14 -10.67 0.97
C SER A 100 7.37 -9.97 0.39
N GLN A 101 8.31 -9.66 1.28
CA GLN A 101 9.57 -8.99 0.94
C GLN A 101 10.71 -9.99 0.68
N ASP A 102 10.49 -11.27 0.96
CA ASP A 102 11.51 -12.32 0.86
C ASP A 102 11.77 -12.73 -0.60
N ASN A 103 12.87 -12.20 -1.14
CA ASN A 103 14.08 -12.99 -1.33
C ASN A 103 15.31 -12.07 -1.45
N ILE A 104 15.57 -11.26 -0.43
CA ILE A 104 16.91 -10.68 -0.24
C ILE A 104 17.32 -11.05 1.18
N ALA A 105 18.35 -11.89 1.28
CA ALA A 105 19.02 -12.36 2.50
C ALA A 105 18.39 -13.55 3.27
N ALA A 106 18.54 -14.77 2.73
CA ALA A 106 18.73 -15.98 3.55
C ALA A 106 19.39 -17.12 2.76
N SER A 107 20.71 -17.07 2.60
CA SER A 107 21.67 -18.22 2.56
C SER A 107 22.95 -17.87 1.77
N ALA A 108 23.73 -16.90 2.26
CA ALA A 108 25.13 -16.77 1.85
C ALA A 108 25.99 -17.74 2.67
N THR A 109 25.74 -19.04 2.51
CA THR A 109 26.65 -20.09 2.98
C THR A 109 26.50 -21.38 2.18
N GLU A 110 26.51 -21.30 0.85
CA GLU A 110 26.93 -22.45 0.04
C GLU A 110 27.90 -21.96 -1.03
N GLU A 111 29.19 -22.26 -0.81
CA GLU A 111 30.23 -22.17 -1.82
C GLU A 111 29.82 -23.07 -3.00
N GLY A 112 29.58 -22.46 -4.17
CA GLY A 112 29.51 -23.19 -5.45
C GLY A 112 28.19 -23.14 -6.23
N ALA A 113 27.23 -22.27 -5.89
CA ALA A 113 26.03 -22.10 -6.71
C ALA A 113 26.22 -21.04 -7.82
N ASP A 114 25.76 -21.40 -9.03
CA ASP A 114 25.70 -20.60 -10.26
C ASP A 114 25.12 -19.18 -10.02
N PRO A 115 25.77 -18.08 -10.47
CA PRO A 115 25.31 -16.71 -10.19
C PRO A 115 23.97 -16.32 -10.87
N GLY A 116 23.35 -17.22 -11.64
CA GLY A 116 22.20 -16.94 -12.49
C GLY A 116 20.82 -17.05 -11.84
N LEU A 117 20.68 -17.66 -10.66
CA LEU A 117 19.39 -17.83 -9.99
C LEU A 117 19.23 -16.87 -8.80
N MET A 118 19.41 -15.57 -9.04
CA MET A 118 18.95 -14.56 -8.09
C MET A 118 17.44 -14.74 -7.92
N LYS A 119 17.05 -15.26 -6.77
CA LYS A 119 15.66 -15.44 -6.36
C LYS A 119 15.10 -14.03 -6.18
N TRP A 120 14.64 -13.38 -7.25
CA TRP A 120 13.96 -12.10 -7.14
C TRP A 120 12.59 -12.35 -6.52
N GLY A 121 12.22 -11.55 -5.52
CA GLY A 121 10.82 -11.48 -5.09
C GLY A 121 9.91 -11.09 -6.27
N PRO A 122 8.58 -11.21 -6.12
CA PRO A 122 7.65 -10.86 -7.19
C PRO A 122 7.90 -9.43 -7.68
N SER A 123 7.81 -9.18 -8.99
CA SER A 123 7.88 -7.81 -9.52
C SER A 123 6.69 -6.98 -9.06
N LEU A 124 6.73 -5.64 -9.16
CA LEU A 124 5.56 -4.80 -8.85
C LEU A 124 4.31 -5.20 -9.66
N ASN A 125 4.49 -5.61 -10.92
CA ASN A 125 3.39 -6.09 -11.75
C ASN A 125 2.81 -7.42 -11.23
N ASP A 126 3.68 -8.35 -10.81
CA ASP A 126 3.25 -9.61 -10.20
C ASP A 126 2.50 -9.37 -8.89
N ARG A 127 2.98 -8.43 -8.05
CA ARG A 127 2.30 -8.04 -6.81
C ARG A 127 0.92 -7.47 -7.08
N LYS A 128 0.77 -6.61 -8.09
CA LYS A 128 -0.56 -6.11 -8.52
C LYS A 128 -1.47 -7.24 -8.99
N ARG A 129 -0.96 -8.19 -9.76
CA ARG A 129 -1.73 -9.37 -10.19
C ARG A 129 -2.20 -10.18 -8.98
N LEU A 130 -1.31 -10.47 -8.04
CA LEU A 130 -1.62 -11.19 -6.80
C LEU A 130 -2.66 -10.45 -5.94
N LEU A 131 -2.54 -9.13 -5.77
CA LEU A 131 -3.53 -8.33 -5.04
C LEU A 131 -4.90 -8.32 -5.74
N ASN A 132 -4.94 -8.23 -7.07
CA ASN A 132 -6.20 -8.31 -7.82
C ASN A 132 -6.85 -9.70 -7.69
N LEU A 133 -6.07 -10.77 -7.76
CA LEU A 133 -6.55 -12.13 -7.50
C LEU A 133 -7.05 -12.27 -6.05
N SER A 134 -6.32 -11.72 -5.08
CA SER A 134 -6.73 -11.69 -3.68
C SER A 134 -8.07 -10.97 -3.50
N LYS A 135 -8.27 -9.83 -4.16
CA LYS A 135 -9.53 -9.07 -4.16
C LYS A 135 -10.67 -9.88 -4.75
N ILE A 136 -10.46 -10.54 -5.90
CA ILE A 136 -11.47 -11.41 -6.52
C ILE A 136 -11.83 -12.57 -5.58
N ALA A 137 -10.83 -13.21 -4.96
CA ALA A 137 -11.03 -14.30 -4.02
C ALA A 137 -11.80 -13.85 -2.75
N ALA A 138 -11.50 -12.65 -2.21
CA ALA A 138 -12.25 -12.08 -1.09
C ALA A 138 -13.74 -11.92 -1.43
N VAL A 139 -14.02 -11.35 -2.61
CA VAL A 139 -15.40 -11.12 -3.09
C VAL A 139 -16.11 -12.44 -3.39
N ALA A 140 -15.40 -13.44 -3.92
CA ALA A 140 -15.96 -14.77 -4.18
C ALA A 140 -16.29 -15.52 -2.89
N GLY A 141 -15.43 -15.41 -1.86
CA GLY A 141 -15.64 -16.07 -0.57
C GLY A 141 -16.80 -15.51 0.24
N LYS A 142 -17.10 -14.21 0.11
CA LYS A 142 -18.18 -13.50 0.84
C LYS A 142 -18.19 -13.78 2.35
N ASP A 143 -17.00 -13.91 2.92
CA ASP A 143 -16.78 -14.04 4.36
C ASP A 143 -17.28 -12.80 5.13
N VAL A 144 -17.56 -12.90 6.43
CA VAL A 144 -18.12 -11.79 7.22
C VAL A 144 -17.26 -10.52 7.16
N ASP A 145 -15.94 -10.68 7.04
CA ASP A 145 -14.97 -9.58 6.97
C ASP A 145 -14.55 -9.19 5.53
N TYR A 146 -15.24 -9.69 4.49
CA TYR A 146 -14.81 -9.51 3.10
C TYR A 146 -14.69 -8.04 2.67
N GLU A 147 -15.56 -7.14 3.17
CA GLU A 147 -15.51 -5.71 2.86
C GLU A 147 -14.26 -5.06 3.44
N ARG A 148 -13.92 -5.38 4.71
CA ARG A 148 -12.71 -4.88 5.36
C ARG A 148 -11.47 -5.37 4.62
N LYS A 149 -11.43 -6.67 4.28
CA LYS A 149 -10.34 -7.29 3.51
C LYS A 149 -10.19 -6.60 2.14
N THR A 150 -11.29 -6.38 1.43
CA THR A 150 -11.30 -5.71 0.13
C THR A 150 -10.76 -4.27 0.21
N LYS A 151 -11.18 -3.49 1.21
CA LYS A 151 -10.67 -2.13 1.44
C LYS A 151 -9.17 -2.12 1.74
N ARG A 152 -8.69 -3.08 2.53
CA ARG A 152 -7.26 -3.22 2.83
C ARG A 152 -6.44 -3.53 1.57
N ILE A 153 -6.89 -4.49 0.77
CA ILE A 153 -6.24 -4.85 -0.50
C ILE A 153 -6.23 -3.65 -1.47
N GLU A 154 -7.31 -2.87 -1.50
CA GLU A 154 -7.39 -1.66 -2.31
C GLU A 154 -6.42 -0.56 -1.86
N ALA A 155 -6.26 -0.38 -0.55
CA ALA A 155 -5.26 0.53 0.00
C ALA A 155 -3.83 0.11 -0.40
N ASP A 156 -3.51 -1.19 -0.31
CA ASP A 156 -2.21 -1.71 -0.72
C ASP A 156 -1.97 -1.56 -2.24
N LEU A 157 -3.01 -1.75 -3.07
CA LEU A 157 -2.94 -1.45 -4.51
C LEU A 157 -2.63 0.04 -4.79
N LYS A 158 -3.25 0.94 -4.03
CA LYS A 158 -2.99 2.39 -4.15
C LYS A 158 -1.56 2.73 -3.72
N ILE A 159 -1.04 2.11 -2.66
CA ILE A 159 0.37 2.26 -2.24
C ILE A 159 1.34 1.77 -3.32
N LEU A 160 1.09 0.59 -3.94
CA LEU A 160 1.94 0.10 -5.03
C LEU A 160 1.97 1.05 -6.23
N LYS A 161 0.82 1.65 -6.57
CA LYS A 161 0.74 2.65 -7.64
C LYS A 161 1.53 3.91 -7.26
N LEU A 162 1.42 4.39 -6.03
CA LEU A 162 2.19 5.53 -5.54
C LEU A 162 3.69 5.26 -5.56
N GLN A 163 4.12 4.05 -5.20
CA GLN A 163 5.53 3.68 -5.29
C GLN A 163 6.07 3.83 -6.72
N GLU A 164 5.35 3.37 -7.74
CA GLU A 164 5.77 3.54 -9.13
C GLU A 164 5.87 5.02 -9.53
N GLU A 165 4.89 5.82 -9.11
CA GLU A 165 4.88 7.26 -9.39
C GLU A 165 6.03 7.99 -8.69
N ILE A 166 6.31 7.67 -7.42
CA ILE A 166 7.43 8.24 -6.64
C ILE A 166 8.77 7.87 -7.27
N VAL A 167 8.99 6.59 -7.58
CA VAL A 167 10.23 6.14 -8.22
C VAL A 167 10.42 6.79 -9.60
N SER A 168 9.33 6.99 -10.35
CA SER A 168 9.37 7.70 -11.62
C SER A 168 9.72 9.19 -11.48
N LEU A 169 9.35 9.83 -10.38
CA LEU A 169 9.68 11.23 -10.11
C LEU A 169 11.13 11.42 -9.66
N LEU A 170 11.72 10.40 -9.03
CA LEU A 170 13.11 10.42 -8.53
C LEU A 170 14.14 10.02 -9.60
N SER A 171 13.75 9.22 -10.60
CA SER A 171 14.70 8.62 -11.53
C SER A 171 14.91 9.47 -12.79
N ASP A 172 16.04 10.18 -12.87
CA ASP A 172 16.55 10.76 -14.13
C ASP A 172 17.44 9.77 -14.93
N ASN A 173 17.93 8.70 -14.30
CA ASN A 173 18.86 7.73 -14.90
C ASN A 173 18.42 6.26 -14.74
N LYS A 174 18.85 5.41 -15.67
CA LYS A 174 18.41 4.01 -15.81
C LYS A 174 18.93 3.05 -14.72
N GLU A 175 19.94 3.44 -13.94
CA GLU A 175 20.53 2.58 -12.89
C GLU A 175 19.69 2.58 -11.59
N ASP A 176 18.91 3.63 -11.32
CA ASP A 176 18.01 3.72 -10.16
C ASP A 176 16.72 2.88 -10.30
N GLN A 177 16.45 2.36 -11.51
CA GLN A 177 15.31 1.48 -11.77
C GLN A 177 15.40 0.13 -11.04
N ALA A 178 16.60 -0.25 -10.60
CA ALA A 178 16.82 -1.43 -9.74
C ALA A 178 16.11 -1.31 -8.38
N ILE A 179 15.99 -0.10 -7.83
CA ILE A 179 15.24 0.20 -6.60
C ILE A 179 13.72 0.05 -6.85
N GLY A 180 13.28 0.33 -8.08
CA GLY A 180 11.87 0.26 -8.50
C GLY A 180 11.29 -1.14 -8.67
N HIS A 181 12.08 -2.21 -8.59
CA HIS A 181 11.57 -3.58 -8.76
C HIS A 181 11.13 -4.25 -7.44
N GLY A 182 11.70 -3.81 -6.30
CA GLY A 182 11.37 -4.31 -4.97
C GLY A 182 10.11 -3.68 -4.38
N LEU A 183 9.47 -4.33 -3.39
CA LEU A 183 8.44 -3.68 -2.59
C LEU A 183 9.14 -2.84 -1.53
N LEU A 184 8.85 -1.55 -1.51
CA LEU A 184 9.37 -0.66 -0.48
C LEU A 184 8.33 -0.56 0.65
N PRO A 185 8.74 -0.67 1.92
CA PRO A 185 7.87 -0.37 3.05
C PRO A 185 7.35 1.06 2.96
N SER A 186 6.11 1.28 3.42
CA SER A 186 5.49 2.61 3.37
C SER A 186 6.32 3.68 4.07
N ARG A 187 7.03 3.32 5.15
CA ARG A 187 7.93 4.23 5.86
C ARG A 187 9.10 4.69 4.98
N GLU A 188 9.77 3.75 4.30
CA GLU A 188 10.88 4.06 3.40
C GLU A 188 10.41 4.88 2.20
N LEU A 189 9.20 4.61 1.67
CA LEU A 189 8.60 5.43 0.62
C LEU A 189 8.39 6.90 1.04
N ILE A 190 7.95 7.11 2.28
CA ILE A 190 7.74 8.46 2.82
C ILE A 190 9.09 9.16 3.03
N GLU A 191 10.09 8.46 3.56
CA GLU A 191 11.44 8.99 3.74
C GLU A 191 12.07 9.37 2.39
N LEU A 192 11.91 8.53 1.35
CA LEU A 192 12.34 8.86 -0.02
C LEU A 192 11.69 10.12 -0.58
N CYS A 193 10.39 10.34 -0.31
CA CYS A 193 9.72 11.57 -0.71
C CYS A 193 10.30 12.81 -0.02
N LEU A 194 10.61 12.70 1.28
CA LEU A 194 11.22 13.78 2.05
C LEU A 194 12.64 14.10 1.55
N ASP A 195 13.43 13.07 1.26
CA ASP A 195 14.80 13.20 0.76
C ASP A 195 14.86 13.84 -0.63
N GLY A 196 13.89 13.50 -1.51
CA GLY A 196 13.79 14.10 -2.84
C GLY A 196 13.42 15.59 -2.82
N ASN A 197 12.75 16.05 -1.76
CA ASN A 197 12.48 17.47 -1.45
C ASN A 197 11.94 18.29 -2.64
N THR A 198 10.99 17.74 -3.41
CA THR A 198 10.22 18.47 -4.43
C THR A 198 8.77 18.67 -3.98
N PRO A 199 8.07 19.71 -4.47
CA PRO A 199 6.65 19.93 -4.19
C PRO A 199 5.79 18.69 -4.44
N GLU A 200 6.02 18.01 -5.56
CA GLU A 200 5.26 16.83 -5.96
C GLU A 200 5.50 15.65 -5.02
N LEU A 201 6.77 15.39 -4.67
CA LEU A 201 7.14 14.30 -3.75
C LEU A 201 6.61 14.56 -2.33
N SER A 202 6.67 15.82 -1.87
CA SER A 202 6.08 16.24 -0.59
C SER A 202 4.59 15.89 -0.52
N LEU A 203 3.84 16.14 -1.60
CA LEU A 203 2.44 15.74 -1.69
C LEU A 203 2.25 14.22 -1.72
N ARG A 204 3.11 13.47 -2.44
CA ARG A 204 3.03 12.00 -2.47
C ARG A 204 3.23 11.36 -1.11
N ALA A 205 4.05 11.95 -0.23
CA ALA A 205 4.20 11.47 1.15
C ALA A 205 2.86 11.43 1.90
N PHE A 206 2.05 12.50 1.78
CA PHE A 206 0.71 12.53 2.36
C PHE A 206 -0.23 11.49 1.75
N GLU A 207 -0.12 11.22 0.45
CA GLU A 207 -0.93 10.20 -0.20
C GLU A 207 -0.57 8.79 0.27
N VAL A 208 0.71 8.50 0.51
CA VAL A 208 1.13 7.23 1.11
C VAL A 208 0.52 7.11 2.51
N PHE A 209 0.65 8.14 3.35
CA PHE A 209 0.03 8.15 4.68
C PHE A 209 -1.48 7.92 4.63
N ALA A 210 -2.19 8.50 3.66
CA ALA A 210 -3.63 8.34 3.51
C ALA A 210 -4.05 6.89 3.30
N TRP A 211 -3.22 6.07 2.64
CA TRP A 211 -3.50 4.65 2.37
C TRP A 211 -2.92 3.68 3.40
N THR A 212 -2.15 4.16 4.38
CA THR A 212 -1.71 3.34 5.52
C THR A 212 -2.79 3.17 6.59
N SER A 213 -2.58 2.31 7.58
CA SER A 213 -3.49 2.15 8.73
C SER A 213 -3.41 3.33 9.70
N SER A 214 -4.44 3.50 10.54
CA SER A 214 -4.42 4.52 11.60
C SER A 214 -3.27 4.28 12.59
N SER A 215 -3.01 3.01 12.92
CA SER A 215 -1.88 2.62 13.77
C SER A 215 -0.52 2.98 13.17
N PHE A 216 -0.36 2.90 11.84
CA PHE A 216 0.86 3.31 11.17
C PHE A 216 1.04 4.83 11.26
N ARG A 217 -0.01 5.61 11.00
CA ARG A 217 0.02 7.08 11.14
C ARG A 217 0.39 7.50 12.56
N GLN A 218 -0.23 6.90 13.57
CA GLN A 218 0.08 7.17 14.99
C GLN A 218 1.54 6.84 15.33
N SER A 219 2.03 5.67 14.91
CA SER A 219 3.41 5.22 15.21
C SER A 219 4.47 6.06 14.49
N ASN A 220 4.12 6.66 13.34
CA ASN A 220 5.01 7.47 12.52
C ASN A 220 4.64 8.96 12.55
N ARG A 221 3.98 9.42 13.63
CA ARG A 221 3.54 10.80 13.79
C ARG A 221 4.70 11.80 13.62
N GLY A 222 5.89 11.50 14.14
CA GLY A 222 7.06 12.35 13.95
C GLY A 222 7.45 12.56 12.48
N ILE A 223 7.35 11.51 11.64
CA ILE A 223 7.61 11.64 10.20
C ILE A 223 6.51 12.47 9.52
N LEU A 224 5.25 12.29 9.94
CA LEU A 224 4.14 13.11 9.45
C LEU A 224 4.33 14.60 9.81
N GLU A 225 4.85 14.91 11.00
CA GLU A 225 5.20 16.27 11.41
C GLU A 225 6.30 16.85 10.50
N GLU A 226 7.33 16.06 10.17
CA GLU A 226 8.37 16.46 9.22
C GLU A 226 7.82 16.69 7.80
N CYS A 227 6.84 15.90 7.34
CA CYS A 227 6.15 16.16 6.07
C CYS A 227 5.46 17.53 6.07
N TRP A 228 4.81 17.93 7.16
CA TRP A 228 4.21 19.27 7.26
C TRP A 228 5.24 20.38 7.29
N LYS A 229 6.37 20.19 7.98
CA LYS A 229 7.48 21.17 7.97
C LYS A 229 8.05 21.34 6.56
N SER A 230 8.30 20.23 5.86
CA SER A 230 8.75 20.23 4.46
C SER A 230 7.74 20.92 3.54
N ALA A 231 6.45 20.62 3.66
CA ALA A 231 5.39 21.22 2.85
C ALA A 231 5.35 22.76 2.96
N VAL A 232 5.60 23.30 4.15
CA VAL A 232 5.65 24.76 4.37
C VAL A 232 6.88 25.38 3.71
N GLU A 233 8.04 24.75 3.79
CA GLU A 233 9.30 25.32 3.27
C GLU A 233 9.35 25.39 1.74
N HIS A 234 8.46 24.68 1.02
CA HIS A 234 8.37 24.74 -0.45
C HIS A 234 7.84 26.07 -1.00
N ASN A 235 7.20 26.91 -0.17
CA ASN A 235 6.65 28.19 -0.61
C ASN A 235 7.34 29.36 0.09
N ASP A 236 7.65 30.42 -0.66
CA ASP A 236 8.18 31.65 -0.08
C ASP A 236 7.06 32.47 0.57
N TRP A 237 6.73 32.09 1.80
CA TRP A 237 5.69 32.77 2.58
C TRP A 237 6.02 34.24 2.89
N GLY A 238 7.31 34.60 2.94
CA GLY A 238 7.72 35.99 3.14
C GLY A 238 7.35 36.82 1.91
N GLY A 239 7.76 36.35 0.73
CA GLY A 239 7.40 36.98 -0.55
C GLY A 239 5.89 37.03 -0.81
N LEU A 240 5.15 35.96 -0.49
CA LEU A 240 3.68 35.94 -0.60
C LEU A 240 3.01 36.99 0.31
N TYR A 241 3.52 37.14 1.54
CA TYR A 241 3.01 38.15 2.46
C TYR A 241 3.32 39.57 1.98
N GLU A 242 4.55 39.83 1.55
CA GLU A 242 4.95 41.13 1.01
C GLU A 242 4.11 41.52 -0.21
N ALA A 243 3.88 40.58 -1.13
CA ALA A 243 3.02 40.79 -2.30
C ALA A 243 1.57 41.08 -1.91
N SER A 244 1.02 40.31 -0.96
CA SER A 244 -0.34 40.52 -0.43
C SER A 244 -0.53 41.92 0.14
N VAL A 245 0.44 42.42 0.90
CA VAL A 245 0.39 43.77 1.50
C VAL A 245 0.60 44.87 0.46
N ALA A 246 1.57 44.69 -0.45
CA ALA A 246 1.89 45.69 -1.46
C ALA A 246 0.77 45.90 -2.48
N GLU A 247 0.13 44.81 -2.90
CA GLU A 247 -0.95 44.83 -3.90
C GLU A 247 -2.34 44.97 -3.28
N GLY A 248 -2.47 44.77 -1.95
CA GLY A 248 -3.73 44.83 -1.24
C GLY A 248 -4.70 43.75 -1.71
N TRP A 249 -4.27 42.48 -1.67
CA TRP A 249 -5.07 41.36 -2.17
C TRP A 249 -6.45 41.30 -1.51
N SER A 250 -7.47 41.12 -2.35
CA SER A 250 -8.82 40.69 -1.93
C SER A 250 -8.80 39.27 -1.37
N ASP A 251 -9.90 38.85 -0.74
CA ASP A 251 -10.05 37.49 -0.23
C ASP A 251 -9.99 36.45 -1.36
N GLU A 252 -10.56 36.77 -2.53
CA GLU A 252 -10.51 35.91 -3.72
C GLU A 252 -9.09 35.78 -4.28
N GLN A 253 -8.35 36.90 -4.37
CA GLN A 253 -6.96 36.86 -4.82
C GLN A 253 -6.07 36.12 -3.82
N THR A 254 -6.30 36.31 -2.53
CA THR A 254 -5.60 35.59 -1.48
C THR A 254 -5.85 34.09 -1.63
N LEU A 255 -7.11 33.67 -1.81
CA LEU A 255 -7.45 32.27 -2.00
C LEU A 255 -6.80 31.69 -3.26
N GLN A 256 -6.85 32.41 -4.38
CA GLN A 256 -6.24 31.97 -5.63
C GLN A 256 -4.75 31.72 -5.46
N ASN A 257 -4.01 32.70 -4.93
CA ASN A 257 -2.57 32.62 -4.76
C ASN A 257 -2.16 31.55 -3.73
N VAL A 258 -2.94 31.40 -2.67
CA VAL A 258 -2.69 30.40 -1.64
C VAL A 258 -3.05 28.98 -2.12
N SER A 259 -4.03 28.83 -3.01
CA SER A 259 -4.47 27.52 -3.52
C SER A 259 -3.38 26.76 -4.30
N GLU A 260 -2.40 27.49 -4.83
CA GLU A 260 -1.27 26.94 -5.58
C GLU A 260 -0.16 26.42 -4.65
N THR A 261 -0.21 26.72 -3.35
CA THR A 261 0.81 26.31 -2.38
C THR A 261 0.73 24.81 -2.06
N VAL A 262 1.89 24.22 -1.74
CA VAL A 262 1.97 22.81 -1.31
C VAL A 262 1.19 22.62 -0.01
N LEU A 263 1.23 23.60 0.89
CA LEU A 263 0.49 23.56 2.16
C LEU A 263 -1.02 23.47 1.97
N PHE A 264 -1.59 24.26 1.04
CA PHE A 264 -3.01 24.18 0.71
C PHE A 264 -3.36 22.81 0.12
N GLN A 265 -2.57 22.33 -0.84
CA GLN A 265 -2.82 21.05 -1.51
C GLN A 265 -2.73 19.87 -0.54
N ALA A 266 -1.74 19.87 0.36
CA ALA A 266 -1.61 18.90 1.43
C ALA A 266 -2.82 18.92 2.37
N SER A 267 -3.26 20.11 2.79
CA SER A 267 -4.47 20.24 3.63
C SER A 267 -5.71 19.70 2.93
N ARG A 268 -5.92 20.08 1.67
CA ARG A 268 -7.04 19.57 0.86
C ARG A 268 -7.00 18.06 0.71
N ARG A 269 -5.82 17.47 0.55
CA ARG A 269 -5.66 16.02 0.38
C ARG A 269 -5.92 15.24 1.67
N CYS A 270 -5.56 15.80 2.82
CA CYS A 270 -5.61 15.15 4.13
C CYS A 270 -6.94 15.38 4.87
N TYR A 271 -7.53 16.57 4.73
CA TYR A 271 -8.70 17.02 5.51
C TYR A 271 -9.83 17.62 4.66
N GLY A 272 -9.65 17.68 3.34
CA GLY A 272 -10.67 18.22 2.43
C GLY A 272 -11.91 17.31 2.31
N PRO A 273 -13.00 17.82 1.71
CA PRO A 273 -14.24 17.06 1.53
C PRO A 273 -14.08 15.81 0.64
N LEU A 274 -13.07 15.81 -0.22
CA LEU A 274 -12.72 14.70 -1.11
C LEU A 274 -11.54 13.87 -0.58
N ALA A 275 -11.11 14.08 0.67
CA ALA A 275 -10.01 13.34 1.26
C ALA A 275 -10.39 11.88 1.47
N GLU A 276 -9.80 10.99 0.68
CA GLU A 276 -9.92 9.55 0.91
C GLU A 276 -8.76 9.05 1.78
N THR A 277 -9.10 8.29 2.82
CA THR A 277 -8.15 7.61 3.71
C THR A 277 -8.60 6.17 3.97
N TYR A 278 -7.63 5.29 4.21
CA TYR A 278 -7.89 3.95 4.74
C TYR A 278 -8.02 4.05 6.27
N GLU A 279 -9.13 3.55 6.82
CA GLU A 279 -9.54 3.65 8.23
C GLU A 279 -9.86 5.09 8.68
N GLU A 280 -9.39 5.52 9.86
CA GLU A 280 -9.64 6.85 10.42
C GLU A 280 -8.76 7.91 9.74
N GLY A 281 -9.29 9.13 9.58
CA GLY A 281 -8.60 10.22 8.90
C GLY A 281 -7.39 10.79 9.65
N PHE A 282 -6.78 11.82 9.07
CA PHE A 282 -5.63 12.51 9.67
C PHE A 282 -6.00 13.23 10.98
N ASP A 283 -7.25 13.68 11.15
CA ASP A 283 -7.71 14.37 12.35
C ASP A 283 -7.54 13.54 13.64
N ALA A 284 -7.60 12.20 13.53
CA ALA A 284 -7.42 11.30 14.67
C ALA A 284 -5.96 11.25 15.20
N VAL A 285 -4.99 11.71 14.40
CA VAL A 285 -3.55 11.61 14.74
C VAL A 285 -2.90 12.99 14.84
N LEU A 286 -3.25 13.87 13.92
CA LEU A 286 -2.72 15.22 13.82
C LEU A 286 -3.85 16.13 13.30
N PRO A 287 -4.66 16.75 14.16
CA PRO A 287 -5.70 17.67 13.71
C PRO A 287 -5.09 18.95 13.11
N LEU A 288 -5.87 19.62 12.26
CA LEU A 288 -5.43 20.86 11.63
C LEU A 288 -5.27 22.00 12.63
N ARG A 289 -6.27 22.23 13.48
CA ARG A 289 -6.31 23.33 14.45
C ARG A 289 -6.04 22.81 15.85
N GLN A 290 -5.43 23.66 16.68
CA GLN A 290 -5.24 23.31 18.09
C GLN A 290 -6.58 23.25 18.85
N GLU A 291 -7.57 24.00 18.39
CA GLU A 291 -8.93 24.02 18.94
C GLU A 291 -9.72 22.73 18.64
N ASP A 292 -9.32 21.98 17.61
CA ASP A 292 -9.92 20.69 17.25
C ASP A 292 -9.47 19.56 18.21
N LEU A 293 -8.55 19.84 19.15
CA LEU A 293 -8.15 18.93 20.21
C LEU A 293 -9.11 19.04 21.40
N ASP A 294 -9.65 17.91 21.84
CA ASP A 294 -10.38 17.83 23.10
C ASP A 294 -9.51 18.35 24.25
N LEU A 295 -10.12 19.17 25.12
CA LEU A 295 -9.52 20.06 26.15
C LEU A 295 -8.60 19.38 27.20
N GLN A 296 -8.28 18.09 27.07
CA GLN A 296 -7.55 17.29 28.09
C GLN A 296 -6.11 16.91 27.71
N ILE A 297 -5.62 17.24 26.51
CA ILE A 297 -4.24 16.90 26.11
C ILE A 297 -3.31 18.09 26.39
N VAL A 298 -2.18 17.81 27.05
CA VAL A 298 -1.07 18.76 27.23
C VAL A 298 -0.75 19.40 25.88
N LYS A 299 -0.83 20.74 25.80
CA LYS A 299 -0.55 21.52 24.58
C LYS A 299 0.92 21.40 24.19
N ASP A 300 1.30 20.28 23.59
CA ASP A 300 2.54 20.17 22.82
C ASP A 300 2.43 21.13 21.63
N PRO A 301 3.40 22.01 21.37
CA PRO A 301 3.40 22.83 20.16
C PRO A 301 3.35 22.03 18.86
N THR A 302 3.67 20.72 18.84
CA THR A 302 3.45 19.88 17.64
C THR A 302 2.16 19.05 17.71
N SER A 303 1.25 19.38 18.63
CA SER A 303 -0.05 18.67 18.80
C SER A 303 -0.99 18.77 17.59
N SER A 304 -0.82 19.79 16.75
CA SER A 304 -1.65 20.09 15.58
C SER A 304 -0.80 20.62 14.42
N VAL A 305 -1.35 20.62 13.20
CA VAL A 305 -0.70 21.24 12.04
C VAL A 305 -0.45 22.72 12.30
N GLU A 306 -1.43 23.47 12.82
CA GLU A 306 -1.28 24.87 13.23
C GLU A 306 -0.07 25.08 14.15
N GLY A 307 0.12 24.22 15.15
CA GLY A 307 1.26 24.32 16.06
C GLY A 307 2.62 24.06 15.39
N ILE A 308 2.66 23.21 14.35
CA ILE A 308 3.85 23.03 13.51
C ILE A 308 4.12 24.30 12.70
N LEU A 309 3.08 24.89 12.10
CA LEU A 309 3.19 26.14 11.34
C LEU A 309 3.74 27.28 12.20
N MET A 310 3.31 27.38 13.46
CA MET A 310 3.78 28.40 14.42
C MET A 310 5.29 28.38 14.66
N GLN A 311 5.97 27.27 14.36
CA GLN A 311 7.43 27.14 14.51
C GLN A 311 8.19 27.66 13.28
N HIS A 312 7.51 27.93 12.17
CA HIS A 312 8.14 28.41 10.95
C HIS A 312 8.65 29.85 11.10
N LYS A 313 9.83 30.13 10.53
CA LYS A 313 10.52 31.44 10.63
C LYS A 313 9.67 32.64 10.20
N ASN A 314 8.84 32.47 9.17
CA ASN A 314 7.98 33.53 8.62
C ASN A 314 6.59 33.54 9.26
N PHE A 315 6.29 32.68 10.24
CA PHE A 315 4.97 32.65 10.86
C PHE A 315 4.57 33.97 11.54
N PRO A 316 5.46 34.74 12.20
CA PRO A 316 5.08 36.02 12.81
C PRO A 316 4.43 37.01 11.83
N ASP A 317 4.86 36.99 10.57
CA ASP A 317 4.38 37.92 9.54
C ASP A 317 3.35 37.24 8.62
N ALA A 318 3.67 36.07 8.09
CA ALA A 318 2.87 35.34 7.11
C ALA A 318 1.94 34.27 7.71
N GLY A 319 1.89 34.14 9.04
CA GLY A 319 1.12 33.08 9.71
C GLY A 319 -0.36 33.10 9.37
N LYS A 320 -0.95 34.30 9.18
CA LYS A 320 -2.35 34.41 8.73
C LYS A 320 -2.55 33.76 7.35
N LEU A 321 -1.63 33.96 6.40
CA LEU A 321 -1.70 33.35 5.06
C LEU A 321 -1.54 31.83 5.13
N MET A 322 -0.62 31.33 5.97
CA MET A 322 -0.44 29.89 6.17
C MET A 322 -1.69 29.24 6.77
N LEU A 323 -2.31 29.89 7.76
CA LEU A 323 -3.56 29.42 8.36
C LEU A 323 -4.73 29.46 7.38
N THR A 324 -4.83 30.52 6.57
CA THR A 324 -5.76 30.58 5.44
C THR A 324 -5.57 29.38 4.51
N ALA A 325 -4.32 29.04 4.15
CA ALA A 325 -4.03 27.90 3.29
C ALA A 325 -4.60 26.58 3.80
N ILE A 326 -4.33 26.25 5.07
CA ILE A 326 -4.80 24.99 5.62
C ILE A 326 -6.32 24.98 5.84
N MET A 327 -6.92 26.11 6.22
CA MET A 327 -8.37 26.18 6.48
C MET A 327 -9.18 26.07 5.19
N PHE A 328 -8.77 26.78 4.15
CA PHE A 328 -9.45 26.69 2.86
C PHE A 328 -9.20 25.35 2.15
N GLY A 329 -8.04 24.72 2.38
CA GLY A 329 -7.81 23.34 1.96
C GLY A 329 -8.82 22.36 2.55
N LYS A 330 -9.11 22.46 3.86
CA LYS A 330 -10.09 21.63 4.60
C LYS A 330 -11.51 21.81 4.09
N VAL A 331 -11.94 23.06 3.89
CA VAL A 331 -13.33 23.37 3.53
C VAL A 331 -13.59 23.11 2.04
N GLY A 332 -12.60 23.37 1.18
CA GLY A 332 -12.77 23.35 -0.28
C GLY A 332 -13.27 24.69 -0.83
N VAL A 333 -12.92 24.98 -2.08
CA VAL A 333 -13.22 26.28 -2.74
C VAL A 333 -14.71 26.45 -3.05
N GLU A 334 -15.46 25.35 -3.20
CA GLU A 334 -16.87 25.38 -3.64
C GLU A 334 -17.87 25.77 -2.53
N THR A 335 -17.48 25.69 -1.27
CA THR A 335 -18.36 25.97 -0.12
C THR A 335 -18.48 27.45 0.25
N ILE A 336 -17.79 28.35 -0.46
CA ILE A 336 -17.79 29.79 -0.15
C ILE A 336 -18.92 30.52 -0.90
N SER A 337 -19.56 29.87 -1.88
CA SER A 337 -20.49 30.53 -2.80
C SER A 337 -21.94 30.65 -2.32
N GLU A 338 -22.34 30.08 -1.17
CA GLU A 338 -23.78 29.95 -0.84
C GLU A 338 -24.28 30.58 0.47
N ASP A 339 -23.44 31.28 1.27
CA ASP A 339 -23.88 31.85 2.55
C ASP A 339 -24.09 33.38 2.59
N GLN A 340 -24.22 34.03 1.43
CA GLN A 340 -24.66 35.43 1.34
C GLN A 340 -25.87 35.62 0.41
N THR A 341 -26.96 34.92 0.69
CA THR A 341 -28.29 35.38 0.25
C THR A 341 -29.02 35.98 1.44
N CYS A 342 -28.84 37.29 1.60
CA CYS A 342 -29.68 38.14 2.43
C CYS A 342 -31.15 37.88 2.08
N THR A 343 -31.91 37.25 2.97
CA THR A 343 -33.38 37.17 2.85
C THR A 343 -33.94 38.58 3.02
N PRO A 344 -34.66 39.15 2.03
CA PRO A 344 -35.42 40.37 2.26
C PRO A 344 -36.63 40.02 3.15
N MET A 345 -36.83 40.78 4.22
CA MET A 345 -38.07 40.74 5.00
C MET A 345 -39.23 41.21 4.14
N GLU A 346 -40.30 40.41 4.08
CA GLU A 346 -41.65 40.87 3.73
C GLU A 346 -42.37 41.45 4.94
#